data_AF-A0A2S7UFY2-F1
#
_entry.id   AF-A0A2S7UFY2-F1
#
_cell.length_a   1.000
_cell.length_b   1.000
_cell.length_c   1.000
_cell.angle_alpha   90.00
_cell.angle_beta   90.00
_cell.angle_gamma   90.00
#
_symmetry.space_group_name_H-M   'P 1'
#
loop_
_entity.id
_entity.type
_entity.pdbx_description
1 polymer ?
#
loop_
_entity_poly.entity_id
_entity_poly.type
_entity_poly.pdbx_seq_one_letter_code
_entity_poly.pdbx_strand_id
1 'polypeptide(L)'
;MPVISTSSLIFVRFIPDAINTFQENIVIQNTDIANDIVIALNGSGTPVIHNYLTFNRTRVAFGGGFNQTSVQSFNLHNDLSNIEAIKMYVKLTCPSGGCDEWDVYANVKVTDPVSGERYEMARFITPYWNDNSQLPRGFEFDVTDFKSILTGNVELRIRTECWNAKGYEVSVDFDYIEGTPDYQYYGITRVLNYDNGSQAGVPYGVAHTFDLTRSINIPSNAQNTHLRTIISGWGQAASGDPDGRTCAEWCYRTHSVSINGANMFQHNLGPLGCASNPVSNQAPGNWTPDRAGWCPGMEVPTRIDSFTSSMAGTTFTFEYGFENWTNTTTDNSFYPISTFVVVKSDTPISRAVVID
;
A
#
# COMPACT_ATOMS: atom_id res chain seq x y z
N MET A 1 38.47 22.13 -61.87
CA MET A 1 38.84 21.48 -60.59
C MET A 1 37.61 20.76 -60.08
N PRO A 2 37.63 19.44 -59.85
CA PRO A 2 36.47 18.76 -59.31
C PRO A 2 36.34 19.16 -57.83
N VAL A 3 35.22 19.78 -57.48
CA VAL A 3 34.83 19.94 -56.07
C VAL A 3 34.55 18.53 -55.56
N ILE A 4 35.47 17.97 -54.78
CA ILE A 4 35.22 16.72 -54.08
C ILE A 4 34.21 17.07 -52.99
N SER A 5 32.92 16.83 -53.24
CA SER A 5 31.91 16.92 -52.19
C SER A 5 32.05 15.68 -51.30
N THR A 6 32.91 15.75 -50.30
CA THR A 6 32.95 14.73 -49.25
C THR A 6 31.73 14.94 -48.36
N SER A 7 30.71 14.08 -48.48
CA SER A 7 29.59 14.05 -47.55
C SER A 7 29.99 13.26 -46.31
N SER A 8 29.83 13.84 -45.13
CA SER A 8 30.02 13.17 -43.84
C SER A 8 28.66 12.79 -43.25
N LEU A 9 28.48 11.52 -42.91
CA LEU A 9 27.29 11.04 -42.22
C LEU A 9 27.45 11.22 -40.71
N ILE A 10 26.49 11.87 -40.06
CA ILE A 10 26.47 12.10 -38.61
C ILE A 10 25.40 11.20 -37.99
N PHE A 11 25.79 10.42 -36.98
CA PHE A 11 24.87 9.64 -36.15
C PHE A 11 24.73 10.33 -34.80
N VAL A 12 23.49 10.58 -34.37
CA VAL A 12 23.19 11.16 -33.06
C VAL A 12 22.47 10.11 -32.22
N ARG A 13 22.98 9.88 -31.01
CA ARG A 13 22.32 9.07 -29.98
C ARG A 13 22.01 9.98 -28.80
N PHE A 14 20.75 10.00 -28.40
CA PHE A 14 20.24 10.77 -27.27
C PHE A 14 19.58 9.81 -26.27
N ILE A 15 19.77 10.08 -24.99
CA ILE A 15 19.13 9.36 -23.88
C ILE A 15 18.64 10.44 -22.90
N PRO A 16 17.32 10.51 -22.63
CA PRO A 16 16.75 11.35 -21.58
C PRO A 16 17.40 11.07 -20.21
N ASP A 17 17.75 12.11 -19.48
CA ASP A 17 18.31 12.04 -18.11
C ASP A 17 17.27 12.29 -17.01
N ALA A 18 16.03 12.65 -17.39
CA ALA A 18 14.90 12.79 -16.49
C ALA A 18 13.65 12.09 -17.05
N ILE A 19 12.70 11.76 -16.18
CA ILE A 19 11.39 11.21 -16.56
C ILE A 19 10.52 12.36 -17.11
N ASN A 20 10.82 12.80 -18.33
CA ASN A 20 10.11 13.89 -19.00
C ASN A 20 10.03 13.64 -20.51
N THR A 21 9.15 14.39 -21.18
CA THR A 21 9.14 14.47 -22.65
C THR A 21 10.14 15.54 -23.08
N PHE A 22 11.11 15.15 -23.89
CA PHE A 22 12.10 16.04 -24.46
C PHE A 22 11.73 16.36 -25.91
N GLN A 23 11.72 17.64 -26.23
CA GLN A 23 11.61 18.17 -27.59
C GLN A 23 12.63 19.29 -27.73
N GLU A 24 13.83 18.93 -28.15
CA GLU A 24 14.95 19.87 -28.26
C GLU A 24 15.61 19.79 -29.64
N ASN A 25 16.48 20.75 -29.93
CA ASN A 25 17.23 20.79 -31.17
C ASN A 25 18.74 20.81 -30.88
N ILE A 26 19.48 19.90 -31.50
CA ILE A 26 20.92 20.06 -31.66
C ILE A 26 21.17 20.89 -32.92
N VAL A 27 21.88 22.00 -32.78
CA VAL A 27 22.28 22.85 -33.91
C VAL A 27 23.76 22.63 -34.19
N ILE A 28 24.10 22.18 -35.39
CA ILE A 28 25.48 22.00 -35.86
C ILE A 28 25.82 23.11 -36.84
N GLN A 29 26.84 23.90 -36.50
CA GLN A 29 27.30 25.06 -37.28
C GLN A 29 28.74 24.85 -37.75
N ASN A 30 29.06 25.31 -38.95
CA ASN A 30 30.43 25.34 -39.49
C ASN A 30 30.55 26.54 -40.44
N THR A 31 31.69 27.22 -40.46
CA THR A 31 31.95 28.37 -41.34
C THR A 31 31.91 28.01 -42.83
N ASP A 32 32.10 26.74 -43.16
CA ASP A 32 32.14 26.19 -44.51
C ASP A 32 30.78 25.62 -44.98
N ILE A 33 29.75 25.63 -44.12
CA ILE A 33 28.36 25.27 -44.49
C ILE A 33 27.48 26.51 -44.48
N ALA A 34 26.66 26.67 -45.53
CA ALA A 34 25.86 27.87 -45.72
C ALA A 34 24.67 27.98 -44.75
N ASN A 35 24.20 26.86 -44.19
CA ASN A 35 23.08 26.79 -43.28
C ASN A 35 23.39 25.85 -42.12
N ASP A 36 22.85 26.17 -40.95
CA ASP A 36 22.88 25.30 -39.78
C ASP A 36 22.17 23.98 -40.05
N ILE A 37 22.75 22.88 -39.57
CA ILE A 37 22.07 21.59 -39.55
C ILE A 37 21.35 21.49 -38.21
N VAL A 38 20.02 21.47 -38.25
CA VAL A 38 19.17 21.31 -37.07
C VAL A 38 18.70 19.87 -36.98
N ILE A 39 19.03 19.21 -35.88
CA ILE A 39 18.61 17.84 -35.57
C ILE A 39 17.60 17.93 -34.43
N ALA A 40 16.33 17.71 -34.75
CA ALA A 40 15.28 17.60 -33.74
C ALA A 40 15.45 16.30 -32.95
N LEU A 41 15.57 16.43 -31.64
CA LEU A 41 15.55 15.33 -30.68
C LEU A 41 14.16 15.25 -30.06
N ASN A 42 13.56 14.07 -30.13
CA ASN A 42 12.38 13.76 -29.35
C ASN A 42 12.56 12.44 -28.60
N GLY A 43 11.99 12.35 -27.43
CA GLY A 43 12.03 11.15 -26.61
C GLY A 43 11.37 11.37 -25.27
N SER A 44 10.96 10.28 -24.63
CA SER A 44 10.45 10.29 -23.27
C SER A 44 11.40 9.50 -22.38
N GLY A 45 11.86 10.09 -21.29
CA GLY A 45 12.53 9.33 -20.25
C GLY A 45 11.53 8.45 -19.51
N THR A 46 11.88 7.19 -19.32
CA THR A 46 11.11 6.24 -18.50
C THR A 46 11.88 5.96 -17.23
N PRO A 47 11.20 5.79 -16.08
CA PRO A 47 11.88 5.37 -14.85
C PRO A 47 12.63 4.05 -15.07
N VAL A 48 13.79 3.92 -14.44
CA VAL A 48 14.42 2.60 -14.27
C VAL A 48 13.66 1.88 -13.17
N ILE A 49 13.17 0.67 -13.49
CA ILE A 49 12.37 -0.14 -12.58
C ILE A 49 13.05 -1.49 -12.41
N HIS A 50 13.34 -1.86 -11.17
CA HIS A 50 13.76 -3.22 -10.81
C HIS A 50 12.54 -3.98 -10.29
N ASN A 51 12.05 -4.93 -11.08
CA ASN A 51 10.90 -5.77 -10.70
C ASN A 51 11.36 -7.07 -10.03
N TYR A 52 10.71 -7.42 -8.92
CA TYR A 52 10.95 -8.64 -8.16
C TYR A 52 9.65 -9.41 -7.96
N LEU A 53 9.49 -10.53 -8.65
CA LEU A 53 8.40 -11.48 -8.40
C LEU A 53 8.72 -12.29 -7.13
N THR A 54 7.79 -12.27 -6.17
CA THR A 54 7.90 -13.00 -4.90
C THR A 54 7.01 -14.24 -4.92
N PHE A 55 5.82 -14.18 -4.29
CA PHE A 55 4.81 -15.21 -4.47
C PHE A 55 4.45 -15.31 -5.96
N ASN A 56 4.45 -16.53 -6.50
CA ASN A 56 4.12 -16.78 -7.89
C ASN A 56 3.07 -17.90 -7.96
N ARG A 57 1.82 -17.51 -8.23
CA ARG A 57 0.65 -18.39 -8.20
C ARG A 57 0.59 -19.25 -6.93
N THR A 58 1.00 -18.68 -5.80
CA THR A 58 1.04 -19.37 -4.51
C THR A 58 -0.36 -19.70 -4.06
N ARG A 59 -0.57 -20.94 -3.62
CA ARG A 59 -1.89 -21.38 -3.20
C ARG A 59 -2.25 -20.99 -1.78
N VAL A 60 -3.35 -20.24 -1.64
CA VAL A 60 -3.98 -19.89 -0.37
C VAL A 60 -5.48 -20.22 -0.39
N ALA A 61 -5.91 -21.10 0.52
CA ALA A 61 -7.27 -21.62 0.60
C ALA A 61 -7.50 -22.29 1.97
N PHE A 62 -8.71 -22.77 2.25
CA PHE A 62 -9.00 -23.52 3.47
C PHE A 62 -9.51 -24.93 3.18
N GLY A 63 -8.85 -25.93 3.76
CA GLY A 63 -9.16 -27.34 3.50
C GLY A 63 -8.43 -27.91 2.27
N GLY A 64 -8.65 -29.19 1.97
CA GLY A 64 -8.00 -29.86 0.84
C GLY A 64 -6.47 -29.97 0.92
N GLY A 65 -5.88 -29.78 2.10
CA GLY A 65 -4.43 -29.72 2.31
C GLY A 65 -3.80 -28.34 2.12
N PHE A 66 -4.60 -27.31 1.79
CA PHE A 66 -4.14 -25.93 1.67
C PHE A 66 -4.24 -25.16 3.00
N ASN A 67 -3.54 -24.03 3.07
CA ASN A 67 -3.56 -23.12 4.20
C ASN A 67 -4.00 -21.71 3.73
N GLN A 68 -4.73 -20.99 4.57
CA GLN A 68 -5.15 -19.61 4.32
C GLN A 68 -3.97 -18.64 4.23
N THR A 69 -2.80 -19.08 4.71
CA THR A 69 -1.57 -18.29 4.79
C THR A 69 -0.40 -19.02 4.12
N SER A 70 0.44 -18.27 3.41
CA SER A 70 1.78 -18.71 2.98
C SER A 70 2.83 -17.73 3.50
N VAL A 71 3.93 -18.26 4.02
CA VAL A 71 5.10 -17.52 4.50
C VAL A 71 6.32 -18.01 3.74
N GLN A 72 7.07 -17.12 3.11
CA GLN A 72 8.24 -17.44 2.29
C GLN A 72 9.26 -16.30 2.34
N SER A 73 10.53 -16.60 2.11
CA SER A 73 11.62 -15.62 2.05
C SER A 73 12.05 -15.37 0.61
N PHE A 74 12.31 -14.10 0.28
CA PHE A 74 12.67 -13.65 -1.06
C PHE A 74 13.87 -12.71 -1.01
N ASN A 75 14.70 -12.71 -2.06
CA ASN A 75 15.76 -11.73 -2.22
C ASN A 75 15.23 -10.56 -3.06
N LEU A 76 15.11 -9.40 -2.44
CA LEU A 76 14.70 -8.15 -3.07
C LEU A 76 15.91 -7.25 -3.35
N HIS A 77 15.66 -6.01 -3.74
CA HIS A 77 16.70 -5.04 -4.04
C HIS A 77 17.60 -4.78 -2.82
N ASN A 78 18.92 -4.62 -3.04
CA ASN A 78 19.89 -4.40 -1.95
C ASN A 78 20.19 -2.92 -1.75
N ASP A 79 20.50 -2.18 -2.82
CA ASP A 79 20.94 -0.79 -2.74
C ASP A 79 19.75 0.16 -2.87
N LEU A 80 19.26 0.67 -1.74
CA LEU A 80 18.12 1.58 -1.75
C LEU A 80 18.51 3.05 -1.98
N SER A 81 19.77 3.33 -2.33
CA SER A 81 20.28 4.70 -2.29
C SER A 81 19.68 5.62 -3.34
N ASN A 82 19.28 5.07 -4.49
CA ASN A 82 18.61 5.76 -5.59
C ASN A 82 17.16 5.30 -5.77
N ILE A 83 16.56 4.61 -4.79
CA ILE A 83 15.17 4.15 -4.88
C ILE A 83 14.24 5.22 -4.33
N GLU A 84 13.43 5.81 -5.20
CA GLU A 84 12.44 6.83 -4.85
C GLU A 84 11.15 6.22 -4.32
N ALA A 85 10.69 5.13 -4.94
CA ALA A 85 9.42 4.50 -4.59
C ALA A 85 9.49 2.97 -4.69
N ILE A 86 8.69 2.30 -3.85
CA ILE A 86 8.46 0.85 -3.93
C ILE A 86 6.96 0.62 -4.10
N LYS A 87 6.56 0.08 -5.24
CA LYS A 87 5.17 -0.34 -5.51
C LYS A 87 5.05 -1.84 -5.38
N MET A 88 4.06 -2.31 -4.64
CA MET A 88 3.71 -3.72 -4.55
C MET A 88 2.44 -3.99 -5.34
N TYR A 89 2.45 -5.07 -6.10
CA TYR A 89 1.32 -5.52 -6.89
C TYR A 89 0.82 -6.86 -6.38
N VAL A 90 -0.50 -6.99 -6.19
CA VAL A 90 -1.12 -8.26 -5.77
C VAL A 90 -2.09 -8.72 -6.84
N LYS A 91 -1.73 -9.80 -7.53
CA LYS A 91 -2.56 -10.43 -8.55
C LYS A 91 -3.21 -11.69 -8.00
N LEU A 92 -4.54 -11.68 -7.99
CA LEU A 92 -5.35 -12.86 -7.73
C LEU A 92 -5.54 -13.60 -9.05
N THR A 93 -5.59 -14.92 -8.99
CA THR A 93 -5.97 -15.75 -10.11
C THR A 93 -6.85 -16.87 -9.63
N CYS A 94 -7.96 -17.10 -10.33
CA CYS A 94 -8.79 -18.25 -10.03
C CYS A 94 -8.05 -19.53 -10.36
N PRO A 95 -7.98 -20.49 -9.43
CA PRO A 95 -7.45 -21.82 -9.69
C PRO A 95 -8.36 -22.58 -10.65
N SER A 96 -7.90 -23.75 -11.10
CA SER A 96 -8.78 -24.70 -11.79
C SER A 96 -9.98 -25.05 -10.89
N GLY A 97 -11.20 -24.84 -11.40
CA GLY A 97 -12.44 -25.04 -10.63
C GLY A 97 -13.07 -23.75 -10.07
N GLY A 98 -12.42 -22.60 -10.23
CA GLY A 98 -12.95 -21.28 -9.85
C GLY A 98 -12.41 -20.75 -8.52
N CYS A 99 -12.60 -19.44 -8.28
CA CYS A 99 -12.22 -18.77 -7.05
C CYS A 99 -13.16 -19.10 -5.88
N ASP A 100 -12.72 -18.78 -4.65
CA ASP A 100 -13.65 -18.55 -3.54
C ASP A 100 -14.68 -17.50 -3.98
N GLU A 101 -15.97 -17.82 -3.84
CA GLU A 101 -17.05 -16.94 -4.27
C GLU A 101 -17.25 -15.69 -3.39
N TRP A 102 -16.69 -15.67 -2.18
CA TRP A 102 -16.88 -14.60 -1.19
C TRP A 102 -15.83 -13.49 -1.27
N ASP A 103 -16.23 -12.29 -0.88
CA ASP A 103 -15.39 -11.11 -0.71
C ASP A 103 -14.67 -11.14 0.65
N VAL A 104 -13.60 -11.93 0.74
CA VAL A 104 -12.89 -12.15 1.99
C VAL A 104 -11.80 -11.12 2.24
N TYR A 105 -11.53 -10.88 3.52
CA TYR A 105 -10.38 -10.12 3.98
C TYR A 105 -9.07 -10.80 3.55
N ALA A 106 -8.12 -10.00 3.06
CA ALA A 106 -6.78 -10.47 2.72
C ALA A 106 -5.73 -9.39 2.97
N ASN A 107 -4.50 -9.81 3.24
CA ASN A 107 -3.40 -8.89 3.47
C ASN A 107 -2.02 -9.50 3.18
N VAL A 108 -1.08 -8.61 2.87
CA VAL A 108 0.34 -8.91 2.72
C VAL A 108 1.10 -8.27 3.87
N LYS A 109 1.95 -9.06 4.52
CA LYS A 109 2.82 -8.59 5.60
C LYS A 109 4.29 -8.87 5.32
N VAL A 110 5.14 -8.02 5.85
CA VAL A 110 6.59 -8.25 5.93
C VAL A 110 6.99 -8.55 7.37
N THR A 111 7.89 -9.49 7.58
CA THR A 111 8.47 -9.75 8.90
C THR A 111 9.58 -8.75 9.16
N ASP A 112 9.44 -7.97 10.23
CA ASP A 112 10.47 -7.07 10.69
C ASP A 112 11.68 -7.86 11.22
N PRO A 113 12.90 -7.68 10.65
CA PRO A 113 14.07 -8.46 11.05
C PRO A 113 14.56 -8.15 12.48
N VAL A 114 14.15 -7.03 13.08
CA VAL A 114 14.58 -6.63 14.43
C VAL A 114 13.68 -7.27 15.50
N SER A 115 12.37 -7.10 15.38
CA SER A 115 11.40 -7.59 16.38
C SER A 115 10.88 -9.00 16.09
N GLY A 116 10.98 -9.49 14.84
CA GLY A 116 10.33 -10.71 14.37
C GLY A 116 8.82 -10.57 14.18
N GLU A 117 8.25 -9.39 14.39
CA GLU A 117 6.82 -9.12 14.21
C GLU A 117 6.47 -8.93 12.73
N ARG A 118 5.21 -9.22 12.37
CA ARG A 118 4.73 -9.03 11.00
C ARG A 118 4.00 -7.71 10.85
N TYR A 119 4.52 -6.85 9.97
CA TYR A 119 3.97 -5.54 9.66
C TYR A 119 3.08 -5.62 8.42
N GLU A 120 1.81 -5.20 8.53
CA GLU A 120 0.88 -5.14 7.39
C GLU A 120 1.25 -4.01 6.43
N MET A 121 1.64 -4.38 5.21
CA MET A 121 1.98 -3.43 4.15
C MET A 121 0.78 -3.07 3.30
N ALA A 122 -0.10 -4.05 3.08
CA ALA A 122 -1.30 -3.91 2.28
C ALA A 122 -2.43 -4.79 2.80
N ARG A 123 -3.65 -4.29 2.60
CA ARG A 123 -4.89 -5.01 2.83
C ARG A 123 -5.81 -4.78 1.64
N PHE A 124 -6.53 -5.82 1.26
CA PHE A 124 -7.53 -5.78 0.20
C PHE A 124 -8.66 -6.74 0.53
N ILE A 125 -9.79 -6.51 -0.12
CA ILE A 125 -10.92 -7.43 -0.08
C ILE A 125 -10.97 -8.12 -1.45
N THR A 126 -10.97 -9.46 -1.44
CA THR A 126 -11.06 -10.22 -2.70
C THR A 126 -12.37 -9.91 -3.43
N PRO A 127 -12.42 -10.02 -4.76
CA PRO A 127 -13.67 -9.85 -5.48
C PRO A 127 -14.61 -11.02 -5.21
N TYR A 128 -15.92 -10.81 -5.35
CA TYR A 128 -16.86 -11.93 -5.42
C TYR A 128 -16.66 -12.72 -6.72
N TRP A 129 -16.73 -14.06 -6.62
CA TRP A 129 -16.75 -15.04 -7.73
C TRP A 129 -15.55 -15.09 -8.68
N ASN A 130 -14.71 -14.06 -8.72
CA ASN A 130 -13.70 -13.85 -9.75
C ASN A 130 -12.36 -13.40 -9.14
N ASP A 131 -11.38 -13.19 -10.00
CA ASP A 131 -10.11 -12.58 -9.66
C ASP A 131 -10.07 -11.09 -10.03
N ASN A 132 -8.89 -10.46 -9.97
CA ASN A 132 -8.69 -9.06 -10.33
C ASN A 132 -8.04 -8.89 -11.71
N SER A 133 -8.26 -9.82 -12.64
CA SER A 133 -7.62 -9.81 -13.98
C SER A 133 -7.96 -8.60 -14.85
N GLN A 134 -9.02 -7.84 -14.56
CA GLN A 134 -9.26 -6.54 -15.21
C GLN A 134 -8.17 -5.50 -14.91
N LEU A 135 -7.43 -5.66 -13.81
CA LEU A 135 -6.23 -4.89 -13.53
C LEU A 135 -5.02 -5.68 -14.07
N PRO A 136 -4.32 -5.20 -15.12
CA PRO A 136 -3.26 -5.99 -15.77
C PRO A 136 -2.20 -6.53 -14.81
N ARG A 137 -1.85 -5.73 -13.80
CA ARG A 137 -0.90 -6.06 -12.73
C ARG A 137 -1.54 -6.43 -11.39
N GLY A 138 -2.88 -6.46 -11.31
CA GLY A 138 -3.59 -6.63 -10.04
C GLY A 138 -3.67 -5.34 -9.24
N PHE A 139 -3.90 -5.48 -7.93
CA PHE A 139 -4.01 -4.37 -7.00
C PHE A 139 -2.67 -3.70 -6.76
N GLU A 140 -2.63 -2.37 -6.73
CA GLU A 140 -1.39 -1.60 -6.54
C GLU A 140 -1.35 -0.96 -5.15
N PHE A 141 -0.23 -1.14 -4.45
CA PHE A 141 0.02 -0.55 -3.14
C PHE A 141 1.35 0.21 -3.15
N ASP A 142 1.33 1.45 -2.65
CA ASP A 142 2.57 2.12 -2.27
C ASP A 142 3.05 1.59 -0.92
N VAL A 143 4.20 0.93 -0.92
CA VAL A 143 4.84 0.35 0.26
C VAL A 143 6.20 0.99 0.54
N THR A 144 6.45 2.19 0.02
CA THR A 144 7.71 2.92 0.15
C THR A 144 8.08 3.18 1.62
N ASP A 145 7.11 3.36 2.51
CA ASP A 145 7.34 3.53 3.95
C ASP A 145 8.06 2.33 4.59
N PHE A 146 7.96 1.14 3.98
CA PHE A 146 8.63 -0.08 4.42
C PHE A 146 10.02 -0.27 3.80
N LYS A 147 10.56 0.73 3.08
CA LYS A 147 11.83 0.59 2.36
C LYS A 147 12.96 0.08 3.23
N SER A 148 13.05 0.51 4.49
CA SER A 148 14.11 0.06 5.42
C SER A 148 13.99 -1.40 5.87
N ILE A 149 12.89 -2.07 5.54
CA ILE A 149 12.65 -3.51 5.77
C ILE A 149 12.69 -4.27 4.44
N LEU A 150 12.22 -3.66 3.35
CA LEU A 150 12.17 -4.25 2.00
C LEU A 150 13.54 -4.21 1.29
N THR A 151 14.59 -4.70 1.93
CA THR A 151 15.95 -4.79 1.38
C THR A 151 16.59 -6.16 1.62
N GLY A 152 17.30 -6.68 0.62
CA GLY A 152 17.99 -7.96 0.73
C GLY A 152 17.04 -9.14 0.93
N ASN A 153 17.35 -10.03 1.88
CA ASN A 153 16.50 -11.19 2.17
C ASN A 153 15.34 -10.81 3.10
N VAL A 154 14.11 -10.98 2.62
CA VAL A 154 12.90 -10.54 3.30
C VAL A 154 11.91 -11.70 3.42
N GLU A 155 11.40 -11.96 4.63
CA GLU A 155 10.27 -12.88 4.83
C GLU A 155 8.95 -12.13 4.64
N LEU A 156 8.13 -12.64 3.71
CA LEU A 156 6.80 -12.14 3.41
C LEU A 156 5.74 -13.15 3.80
N ARG A 157 4.55 -12.64 4.10
CA ARG A 157 3.33 -13.43 4.32
C ARG A 157 2.21 -12.91 3.45
N ILE A 158 1.57 -13.79 2.68
CA ILE A 158 0.25 -13.56 2.09
C ILE A 158 -0.80 -14.34 2.89
N ARG A 159 -1.94 -13.72 3.18
CA ARG A 159 -3.11 -14.38 3.78
C ARG A 159 -4.40 -13.98 3.07
N THR A 160 -5.29 -14.94 2.90
CA THR A 160 -6.69 -14.76 2.51
C THR A 160 -7.59 -15.45 3.52
N GLU A 161 -8.63 -14.79 4.01
CA GLU A 161 -9.62 -15.36 4.94
C GLU A 161 -10.66 -16.22 4.20
N CYS A 162 -10.21 -17.00 3.22
CA CYS A 162 -11.02 -17.96 2.48
C CYS A 162 -11.43 -19.13 3.38
N TRP A 163 -12.68 -19.56 3.35
CA TRP A 163 -13.18 -20.67 4.18
C TRP A 163 -13.58 -21.91 3.37
N ASN A 164 -13.10 -21.99 2.12
CA ASN A 164 -13.29 -23.14 1.24
C ASN A 164 -11.99 -23.53 0.53
N ALA A 165 -12.00 -24.72 -0.08
CA ALA A 165 -10.84 -25.30 -0.76
C ALA A 165 -10.56 -24.64 -2.13
N LYS A 166 -11.47 -23.79 -2.64
CA LYS A 166 -11.25 -23.04 -3.88
C LYS A 166 -10.21 -21.97 -3.64
N GLY A 167 -10.42 -21.03 -2.72
CA GLY A 167 -9.45 -19.96 -2.41
C GLY A 167 -8.91 -19.24 -3.65
N TYR A 168 -7.61 -18.89 -3.64
CA TYR A 168 -6.94 -18.17 -4.73
C TYR A 168 -5.52 -18.69 -5.03
N GLU A 169 -5.06 -18.51 -6.26
CA GLU A 169 -3.64 -18.46 -6.58
C GLU A 169 -3.19 -17.00 -6.52
N VAL A 170 -2.21 -16.68 -5.68
CA VAL A 170 -1.77 -15.30 -5.47
C VAL A 170 -0.36 -15.12 -5.97
N SER A 171 -0.17 -14.11 -6.82
CA SER A 171 1.14 -13.61 -7.21
C SER A 171 1.36 -12.23 -6.62
N VAL A 172 2.56 -11.97 -6.10
CA VAL A 172 2.95 -10.68 -5.55
C VAL A 172 4.29 -10.28 -6.14
N ASP A 173 4.38 -9.08 -6.68
CA ASP A 173 5.63 -8.53 -7.19
C ASP A 173 5.84 -7.09 -6.74
N PHE A 174 7.10 -6.66 -6.76
CA PHE A 174 7.53 -5.34 -6.28
C PHE A 174 8.31 -4.62 -7.37
N ASP A 175 7.92 -3.39 -7.66
CA ASP A 175 8.69 -2.45 -8.46
C ASP A 175 9.48 -1.51 -7.55
N TYR A 176 10.80 -1.57 -7.66
CA TYR A 176 11.72 -0.59 -7.07
C TYR A 176 12.04 0.43 -8.16
N ILE A 177 11.52 1.63 -7.98
CA ILE A 177 11.57 2.70 -8.97
C ILE A 177 12.75 3.60 -8.61
N GLU A 178 13.75 3.66 -9.49
CA GLU A 178 14.87 4.58 -9.32
C GLU A 178 14.43 6.03 -9.50
N GLY A 179 15.03 6.92 -8.72
CA GLY A 179 14.77 8.34 -8.74
C GLY A 179 15.51 9.05 -7.62
N THR A 180 14.97 10.18 -7.16
CA THR A 180 15.52 10.91 -6.01
C THR A 180 14.57 10.75 -4.83
N PRO A 181 14.89 9.94 -3.81
CA PRO A 181 14.03 9.81 -2.65
C PRO A 181 13.88 11.15 -1.94
N ASP A 182 12.70 11.40 -1.38
CA ASP A 182 12.42 12.59 -0.56
C ASP A 182 13.38 12.72 0.64
N TYR A 183 13.83 11.57 1.17
CA TYR A 183 14.85 11.42 2.19
C TYR A 183 15.62 10.12 1.99
N GLN A 184 16.92 10.16 2.26
CA GLN A 184 17.77 9.00 2.09
C GLN A 184 17.38 7.83 3.01
N TYR A 185 17.05 8.09 4.28
CA TYR A 185 16.85 7.09 5.32
C TYR A 185 15.46 7.14 5.92
N TYR A 186 14.87 5.96 6.12
CA TYR A 186 13.53 5.78 6.67
C TYR A 186 13.59 4.84 7.89
N GLY A 187 12.80 5.13 8.91
CA GLY A 187 12.48 4.22 10.01
C GLY A 187 10.98 4.03 10.10
N ILE A 188 10.53 2.79 10.32
CA ILE A 188 9.13 2.47 10.53
C ILE A 188 8.96 1.59 11.75
N THR A 189 8.00 1.92 12.61
CA THR A 189 7.68 1.16 13.82
C THR A 189 6.18 0.96 13.93
N ARG A 190 5.79 -0.24 14.35
CA ARG A 190 4.39 -0.56 14.65
C ARG A 190 3.88 0.27 15.83
N VAL A 191 2.67 0.81 15.68
CA VAL A 191 1.86 1.44 16.74
C VAL A 191 0.72 0.52 17.14
N LEU A 192 -0.11 0.07 16.18
CA LEU A 192 -1.22 -0.89 16.38
C LEU A 192 -1.16 -2.04 15.37
N ASN A 193 -1.59 -3.25 15.75
CA ASN A 193 -1.66 -4.46 14.90
C ASN A 193 -2.82 -5.40 15.26
N TYR A 194 -4.05 -4.88 15.22
CA TYR A 194 -5.25 -5.68 15.37
C TYR A 194 -5.79 -6.05 13.99
N ASP A 195 -4.97 -6.74 13.19
CA ASP A 195 -5.08 -6.88 11.73
C ASP A 195 -4.85 -8.34 11.26
N ASN A 196 -5.12 -9.32 12.13
CA ASN A 196 -4.89 -10.73 11.83
C ASN A 196 -6.17 -11.45 11.36
N GLY A 197 -7.02 -10.76 10.61
CA GLY A 197 -8.31 -11.23 10.10
C GLY A 197 -9.43 -10.23 10.36
N SER A 198 -10.55 -10.40 9.68
CA SER A 198 -11.68 -9.46 9.75
C SER A 198 -12.35 -9.40 11.13
N GLN A 199 -12.43 -10.53 11.83
CA GLN A 199 -12.96 -10.63 13.20
C GLN A 199 -11.89 -10.55 14.29
N ALA A 200 -10.61 -10.49 13.91
CA ALA A 200 -9.49 -10.30 14.85
C ALA A 200 -9.24 -8.82 15.17
N GLY A 201 -10.05 -7.93 14.59
CA GLY A 201 -10.04 -6.50 14.85
C GLY A 201 -10.60 -6.14 16.22
N VAL A 202 -10.54 -4.85 16.53
CA VAL A 202 -11.05 -4.33 17.80
C VAL A 202 -12.58 -4.40 17.80
N PRO A 203 -13.23 -4.97 18.83
CA PRO A 203 -14.69 -4.96 18.94
C PRO A 203 -15.25 -3.54 18.93
N TYR A 204 -16.31 -3.30 18.17
CA TYR A 204 -16.93 -1.98 18.03
C TYR A 204 -18.33 -1.97 18.67
N GLY A 205 -18.61 -0.90 19.42
CA GLY A 205 -19.88 -0.71 20.12
C GLY A 205 -20.06 -1.52 21.41
N VAL A 206 -19.02 -2.22 21.86
CA VAL A 206 -19.02 -3.00 23.10
C VAL A 206 -17.74 -2.72 23.88
N ALA A 207 -17.77 -2.98 25.20
CA ALA A 207 -16.58 -2.89 26.02
C ALA A 207 -15.54 -3.94 25.60
N HIS A 208 -14.26 -3.57 25.60
CA HIS A 208 -13.15 -4.45 25.24
C HIS A 208 -11.87 -4.08 26.01
N THR A 209 -10.87 -4.96 25.97
CA THR A 209 -9.57 -4.76 26.64
C THR A 209 -8.43 -4.41 25.66
N PHE A 210 -8.73 -4.23 24.38
CA PHE A 210 -7.75 -3.77 23.40
C PHE A 210 -7.27 -2.37 23.79
N ASP A 211 -5.96 -2.18 23.75
CA ASP A 211 -5.33 -0.92 24.07
C ASP A 211 -5.01 -0.17 22.77
N LEU A 212 -5.61 1.01 22.63
CA LEU A 212 -5.49 1.85 21.45
C LEU A 212 -4.61 3.07 21.70
N THR A 213 -3.90 3.09 22.84
CA THR A 213 -3.02 4.18 23.25
C THR A 213 -1.57 3.78 23.18
N ARG A 214 -0.66 4.67 22.81
CA ARG A 214 0.79 4.40 22.81
C ARG A 214 1.57 5.64 23.18
N SER A 215 2.72 5.47 23.82
CA SER A 215 3.72 6.54 23.93
C SER A 215 4.78 6.35 22.84
N ILE A 216 5.01 7.40 22.04
CA ILE A 216 5.90 7.33 20.87
C ILE A 216 7.01 8.36 21.03
N ASN A 217 8.26 7.90 21.03
CA ASN A 217 9.46 8.73 21.02
C ASN A 217 10.06 8.82 19.60
N ILE A 218 10.23 10.04 19.11
CA ILE A 218 10.75 10.33 17.78
C ILE A 218 12.25 10.67 17.86
N PRO A 219 13.10 10.11 16.98
CA PRO A 219 14.53 10.43 16.92
C PRO A 219 14.79 11.93 16.72
N SER A 220 15.87 12.44 17.31
CA SER A 220 16.22 13.87 17.25
C SER A 220 16.63 14.37 15.87
N ASN A 221 17.03 13.49 14.96
CA ASN A 221 17.39 13.82 13.59
C ASN A 221 16.27 13.56 12.56
N ALA A 222 15.03 13.28 13.01
CA ALA A 222 13.88 13.18 12.12
C ALA A 222 13.62 14.53 11.42
N GLN A 223 13.48 14.50 10.09
CA GLN A 223 13.09 15.65 9.28
C GLN A 223 11.62 15.56 8.83
N ASN A 224 11.08 14.35 8.77
CA ASN A 224 9.66 14.11 8.55
C ASN A 224 9.17 13.00 9.47
N THR A 225 7.95 13.17 9.99
CA THR A 225 7.23 12.12 10.72
C THR A 225 5.79 12.09 10.21
N HIS A 226 5.26 10.88 10.02
CA HIS A 226 3.84 10.68 9.71
C HIS A 226 3.35 9.35 10.28
N LEU A 227 2.03 9.21 10.38
CA LEU A 227 1.39 7.93 10.69
C LEU A 227 0.84 7.30 9.41
N ARG A 228 0.92 5.97 9.34
CA ARG A 228 0.35 5.15 8.26
C ARG A 228 -0.69 4.21 8.86
N THR A 229 -1.95 4.35 8.48
CA THR A 229 -3.05 3.54 9.01
C THR A 229 -3.81 2.80 7.92
N ILE A 230 -4.13 1.54 8.17
CA ILE A 230 -5.08 0.75 7.38
C ILE A 230 -6.18 0.27 8.32
N ILE A 231 -7.43 0.57 7.98
CA ILE A 231 -8.62 0.21 8.76
C ILE A 231 -9.77 -0.17 7.83
N SER A 232 -10.51 -1.22 8.19
CA SER A 232 -11.71 -1.70 7.50
C SER A 232 -12.69 -2.22 8.53
N GLY A 233 -13.99 -1.95 8.40
CA GLY A 233 -15.01 -2.48 9.31
C GLY A 233 -15.59 -3.82 8.85
N TRP A 234 -15.94 -4.68 9.80
CA TRP A 234 -16.61 -5.96 9.57
C TRP A 234 -17.80 -6.13 10.51
N GLY A 235 -18.82 -6.86 10.07
CA GLY A 235 -20.01 -7.15 10.86
C GLY A 235 -21.26 -6.42 10.40
N GLN A 236 -22.40 -6.87 10.92
CA GLN A 236 -23.73 -6.46 10.50
C GLN A 236 -24.68 -6.13 11.66
N ALA A 237 -24.14 -5.72 12.80
CA ALA A 237 -24.95 -5.29 13.94
C ALA A 237 -25.80 -4.07 13.58
N ALA A 238 -27.08 -4.09 13.94
CA ALA A 238 -27.97 -2.96 13.65
C ALA A 238 -27.46 -1.69 14.34
N SER A 239 -27.11 -0.68 13.56
CA SER A 239 -26.52 0.56 14.06
C SER A 239 -27.54 1.47 14.75
N GLY A 240 -28.79 1.45 14.27
CA GLY A 240 -29.80 2.45 14.58
C GLY A 240 -29.68 3.73 13.75
N ASP A 241 -28.77 3.77 12.77
CA ASP A 241 -28.61 4.91 11.86
C ASP A 241 -29.88 5.07 10.98
N PRO A 242 -30.28 6.31 10.63
CA PRO A 242 -31.51 6.56 9.87
C PRO A 242 -31.58 5.90 8.49
N ASP A 243 -30.43 5.58 7.89
CA ASP A 243 -30.33 4.90 6.61
C ASP A 243 -30.34 3.37 6.71
N GLY A 244 -30.42 2.83 7.93
CA GLY A 244 -30.51 1.40 8.21
C GLY A 244 -29.20 0.62 8.00
N ARG A 245 -28.07 1.29 7.77
CA ARG A 245 -26.78 0.62 7.55
C ARG A 245 -26.27 -0.04 8.81
N THR A 246 -25.88 -1.30 8.74
CA THR A 246 -25.36 -2.04 9.89
C THR A 246 -23.87 -1.79 10.12
N CYS A 247 -23.42 -1.86 11.37
CA CYS A 247 -22.01 -1.72 11.72
C CYS A 247 -21.28 -3.06 11.76
N ALA A 248 -19.97 -3.14 11.50
CA ALA A 248 -19.09 -2.05 11.05
C ALA A 248 -18.85 -2.06 9.52
N GLU A 249 -19.41 -3.01 8.77
CA GLU A 249 -19.23 -3.09 7.32
C GLU A 249 -19.89 -1.93 6.58
N TRP A 250 -21.11 -1.54 6.98
CA TRP A 250 -21.94 -0.64 6.19
C TRP A 250 -22.03 0.77 6.77
N CYS A 251 -22.07 0.91 8.09
CA CYS A 251 -22.32 2.18 8.77
C CYS A 251 -21.13 3.14 8.60
N TYR A 252 -21.36 4.31 8.00
CA TYR A 252 -20.30 5.29 7.79
C TYR A 252 -19.90 5.93 9.11
N ARG A 253 -18.60 6.00 9.37
CA ARG A 253 -18.04 6.56 10.60
C ARG A 253 -16.82 7.41 10.32
N THR A 254 -16.55 8.40 11.17
CA THR A 254 -15.31 9.18 11.18
C THR A 254 -14.60 8.99 12.51
N HIS A 255 -13.52 8.23 12.50
CA HIS A 255 -12.68 7.98 13.68
C HIS A 255 -11.66 9.11 13.88
N SER A 256 -11.13 9.24 15.07
CA SER A 256 -10.10 10.23 15.39
C SER A 256 -8.76 9.58 15.73
N VAL A 257 -7.69 10.30 15.41
CA VAL A 257 -6.36 10.05 15.96
C VAL A 257 -6.01 11.23 16.86
N SER A 258 -5.82 10.94 18.14
CA SER A 258 -5.47 11.94 19.15
C SER A 258 -3.97 11.91 19.43
N ILE A 259 -3.38 13.10 19.52
CA ILE A 259 -1.98 13.30 19.87
C ILE A 259 -1.94 14.15 21.14
N ASN A 260 -1.32 13.65 22.21
CA ASN A 260 -1.32 14.28 23.54
C ASN A 260 -2.73 14.61 24.05
N GLY A 261 -3.69 13.71 23.80
CA GLY A 261 -5.09 13.84 24.21
C GLY A 261 -5.94 14.81 23.37
N ALA A 262 -5.36 15.45 22.34
CA ALA A 262 -6.11 16.32 21.42
C ALA A 262 -6.33 15.61 20.09
N ASN A 263 -7.58 15.56 19.61
CA ASN A 263 -7.91 15.09 18.26
C ASN A 263 -7.10 15.90 17.22
N MET A 264 -6.22 15.22 16.49
CA MET A 264 -5.33 15.85 15.51
C MET A 264 -5.67 15.42 14.08
N PHE A 265 -5.99 14.14 13.86
CA PHE A 265 -6.36 13.62 12.55
C PHE A 265 -7.72 12.91 12.60
N GLN A 266 -8.31 12.74 11.42
CA GLN A 266 -9.62 12.11 11.26
C GLN A 266 -9.60 11.10 10.10
N HIS A 267 -10.20 9.94 10.34
CA HIS A 267 -10.35 8.88 9.35
C HIS A 267 -11.82 8.68 9.02
N ASN A 268 -12.25 9.30 7.93
CA ASN A 268 -13.59 9.08 7.37
C ASN A 268 -13.64 7.73 6.62
N LEU A 269 -14.51 6.82 7.09
CA LEU A 269 -14.88 5.57 6.44
C LEU A 269 -16.22 5.79 5.73
N GLY A 270 -16.18 6.57 4.66
CA GLY A 270 -17.33 6.88 3.81
C GLY A 270 -17.42 6.00 2.55
N PRO A 271 -18.37 6.29 1.65
CA PRO A 271 -18.47 5.60 0.36
C PRO A 271 -17.23 5.83 -0.51
N LEU A 272 -16.79 4.79 -1.22
CA LEU A 272 -15.66 4.86 -2.16
C LEU A 272 -16.11 4.81 -3.63
N GLY A 273 -17.39 4.60 -3.89
CA GLY A 273 -17.95 4.42 -5.24
C GLY A 273 -17.80 3.00 -5.75
N CYS A 274 -18.13 1.98 -4.95
CA CYS A 274 -17.91 0.57 -5.30
C CYS A 274 -18.54 0.14 -6.62
N ALA A 275 -19.66 0.74 -7.04
CA ALA A 275 -20.29 0.50 -8.33
C ALA A 275 -19.40 0.86 -9.55
N SER A 276 -18.37 1.69 -9.35
CA SER A 276 -17.40 2.08 -10.39
C SER A 276 -16.09 1.28 -10.32
N ASN A 277 -16.03 0.22 -9.50
CA ASN A 277 -14.82 -0.59 -9.37
C ASN A 277 -14.43 -1.20 -10.74
N PRO A 278 -13.17 -1.01 -11.22
CA PRO A 278 -12.69 -1.62 -12.46
C PRO A 278 -12.81 -3.17 -12.45
N VAL A 279 -12.69 -3.80 -11.28
CA VAL A 279 -13.00 -5.22 -11.07
C VAL A 279 -14.52 -5.40 -11.00
N SER A 280 -15.19 -5.19 -12.13
CA SER A 280 -16.65 -5.09 -12.27
C SER A 280 -17.37 -6.41 -12.61
N ASN A 281 -16.65 -7.48 -12.88
CA ASN A 281 -17.19 -8.80 -13.25
C ASN A 281 -17.69 -9.63 -12.05
N GLN A 282 -17.96 -9.01 -10.91
CA GLN A 282 -18.23 -9.68 -9.63
C GLN A 282 -19.66 -10.24 -9.46
N ALA A 283 -20.52 -10.13 -10.49
CA ALA A 283 -21.87 -10.70 -10.44
C ALA A 283 -21.83 -12.24 -10.35
N PRO A 284 -22.73 -12.87 -9.57
CA PRO A 284 -23.90 -12.30 -8.89
C PRO A 284 -23.65 -11.75 -7.47
N GLY A 285 -22.40 -11.54 -7.05
CA GLY A 285 -22.07 -10.98 -5.74
C GLY A 285 -22.62 -9.58 -5.51
N ASN A 286 -22.82 -9.20 -4.24
CA ASN A 286 -23.35 -7.88 -3.86
C ASN A 286 -22.23 -6.82 -3.84
N TRP A 287 -21.57 -6.57 -4.97
CA TRP A 287 -20.34 -5.79 -5.04
C TRP A 287 -20.52 -4.28 -5.22
N THR A 288 -21.66 -3.84 -5.75
CA THR A 288 -21.90 -2.43 -6.11
C THR A 288 -22.21 -1.50 -4.92
N PRO A 289 -22.87 -1.94 -3.83
CA PRO A 289 -23.17 -1.03 -2.73
C PRO A 289 -21.93 -0.67 -1.92
N ASP A 290 -21.81 0.61 -1.58
CA ASP A 290 -20.69 1.14 -0.80
C ASP A 290 -20.68 0.64 0.65
N ARG A 291 -19.54 0.05 1.04
CA ARG A 291 -19.19 -0.22 2.44
C ARG A 291 -18.52 1.00 3.06
N ALA A 292 -18.34 0.98 4.37
CA ALA A 292 -17.68 2.02 5.12
C ALA A 292 -16.16 1.96 4.91
N GLY A 293 -15.66 2.70 3.90
CA GLY A 293 -14.24 2.87 3.64
C GLY A 293 -13.55 1.70 2.93
N TRP A 294 -14.28 0.81 2.27
CA TRP A 294 -13.73 -0.25 1.42
C TRP A 294 -14.74 -0.74 0.36
N CYS A 295 -14.28 -1.51 -0.62
CA CYS A 295 -15.11 -2.18 -1.63
C CYS A 295 -14.66 -3.63 -1.86
N PRO A 296 -15.58 -4.57 -2.17
CA PRO A 296 -15.23 -5.88 -2.68
C PRO A 296 -14.39 -5.78 -3.96
N GLY A 297 -13.32 -6.58 -4.06
CA GLY A 297 -12.41 -6.55 -5.19
C GLY A 297 -11.60 -5.27 -5.29
N MET A 298 -11.19 -4.69 -4.17
CA MET A 298 -10.45 -3.42 -4.11
C MET A 298 -9.44 -3.42 -2.94
N GLU A 299 -8.42 -2.58 -3.08
CA GLU A 299 -7.53 -2.17 -2.01
C GLU A 299 -8.29 -1.48 -0.87
N VAL A 300 -7.93 -1.80 0.37
CA VAL A 300 -8.36 -0.97 1.52
C VAL A 300 -7.45 0.28 1.54
N PRO A 301 -8.02 1.50 1.58
CA PRO A 301 -7.22 2.71 1.53
C PRO A 301 -6.18 2.80 2.65
N THR A 302 -4.96 3.17 2.28
CA THR A 302 -3.93 3.60 3.23
C THR A 302 -4.14 5.07 3.57
N ARG A 303 -4.17 5.37 4.86
CA ARG A 303 -4.35 6.73 5.39
C ARG A 303 -3.01 7.23 5.90
N ILE A 304 -2.58 8.40 5.42
CA ILE A 304 -1.30 9.02 5.78
C ILE A 304 -1.56 10.31 6.53
N ASP A 305 -1.23 10.32 7.81
CA ASP A 305 -1.37 11.49 8.68
C ASP A 305 0.00 12.16 8.86
N SER A 306 0.26 13.20 8.08
CA SER A 306 1.53 13.94 8.15
C SER A 306 1.48 14.99 9.25
N PHE A 307 2.49 14.98 10.13
CA PHE A 307 2.66 16.03 11.12
C PHE A 307 3.15 17.32 10.44
N THR A 308 2.68 18.47 10.92
CA THR A 308 3.10 19.79 10.41
C THR A 308 4.55 20.13 10.76
N SER A 309 5.07 19.54 11.84
CA SER A 309 6.49 19.59 12.22
C SER A 309 7.10 18.19 12.15
N SER A 310 8.43 18.08 12.16
CA SER A 310 9.09 16.78 12.13
C SER A 310 8.89 15.94 13.40
N MET A 311 8.36 16.53 14.48
CA MET A 311 8.25 15.91 15.80
C MET A 311 9.60 15.46 16.40
N ALA A 312 10.73 15.89 15.84
CA ALA A 312 12.06 15.40 16.19
C ALA A 312 12.41 15.59 17.66
N GLY A 313 12.92 14.53 18.29
CA GLY A 313 13.37 14.53 19.68
C GLY A 313 12.24 14.66 20.71
N THR A 314 10.99 14.59 20.27
CA THR A 314 9.82 14.66 21.16
C THR A 314 9.30 13.26 21.51
N THR A 315 8.56 13.20 22.62
CA THR A 315 7.70 12.07 22.95
C THR A 315 6.26 12.57 23.00
N PHE A 316 5.33 11.84 22.38
CA PHE A 316 3.90 12.14 22.43
C PHE A 316 3.07 10.90 22.71
N THR A 317 1.88 11.10 23.28
CA THR A 317 0.89 10.01 23.37
C THR A 317 0.06 9.99 22.09
N PHE A 318 -0.16 8.79 21.56
CA PHE A 318 -1.06 8.47 20.47
C PHE A 318 -2.29 7.77 21.05
N GLU A 319 -3.47 8.05 20.51
CA GLU A 319 -4.68 7.27 20.74
C GLU A 319 -5.51 7.18 19.46
N TYR A 320 -6.01 5.98 19.15
CA TYR A 320 -7.00 5.78 18.09
C TYR A 320 -8.42 5.72 18.69
N GLY A 321 -9.22 6.76 18.45
CA GLY A 321 -10.59 6.87 18.95
C GLY A 321 -11.62 6.46 17.91
N PHE A 322 -12.37 5.38 18.15
CA PHE A 322 -13.53 5.08 17.32
C PHE A 322 -14.66 6.08 17.56
N GLU A 323 -15.46 6.34 16.53
CA GLU A 323 -16.64 7.19 16.67
C GLU A 323 -17.62 6.50 17.61
N ASN A 324 -18.13 7.24 18.60
CA ASN A 324 -18.99 6.66 19.63
C ASN A 324 -20.24 6.00 19.02
N TRP A 325 -20.42 4.73 19.34
CA TRP A 325 -21.60 3.94 19.01
C TRP A 325 -21.75 2.85 20.06
N THR A 326 -22.98 2.38 20.30
CA THR A 326 -23.26 1.28 21.24
C THR A 326 -24.02 0.20 20.49
N ASN A 327 -23.47 -1.02 20.52
CA ASN A 327 -24.13 -2.18 19.97
C ASN A 327 -25.23 -2.64 20.94
N THR A 328 -26.48 -2.63 20.47
CA THR A 328 -27.65 -3.08 21.24
C THR A 328 -28.17 -4.43 20.77
N THR A 329 -27.43 -5.09 19.87
CA THR A 329 -27.79 -6.37 19.26
C THR A 329 -26.86 -7.51 19.71
N THR A 330 -27.12 -8.72 19.23
CA THR A 330 -26.25 -9.90 19.45
C THR A 330 -25.19 -10.09 18.38
N ASP A 331 -25.32 -9.41 17.22
CA ASP A 331 -24.33 -9.48 16.16
C ASP A 331 -23.08 -8.69 16.55
N ASN A 332 -21.91 -9.16 16.13
CA ASN A 332 -20.65 -8.51 16.47
C ASN A 332 -20.15 -7.61 15.33
N SER A 333 -19.41 -6.58 15.72
CA SER A 333 -18.79 -5.61 14.82
C SER A 333 -17.33 -5.44 15.21
N PHE A 334 -16.45 -5.33 14.22
CA PHE A 334 -15.00 -5.24 14.44
C PHE A 334 -14.36 -4.23 13.51
N TYR A 335 -13.29 -3.59 13.99
CA TYR A 335 -12.36 -2.81 13.17
C TYR A 335 -10.98 -3.45 13.19
N PRO A 336 -10.66 -4.29 12.19
CA PRO A 336 -9.29 -4.61 11.86
C PRO A 336 -8.49 -3.34 11.59
N ILE A 337 -7.40 -3.12 12.32
CA ILE A 337 -6.60 -1.91 12.22
C ILE A 337 -5.11 -2.20 12.38
N SER A 338 -4.30 -1.61 11.50
CA SER A 338 -2.86 -1.48 11.67
C SER A 338 -2.48 -0.01 11.59
N THR A 339 -1.61 0.44 12.49
CA THR A 339 -1.03 1.79 12.44
C THR A 339 0.48 1.70 12.64
N PHE A 340 1.23 2.46 11.87
CA PHE A 340 2.67 2.60 11.96
C PHE A 340 3.04 4.08 12.13
N VAL A 341 4.15 4.34 12.79
CA VAL A 341 4.83 5.64 12.74
C VAL A 341 6.05 5.50 11.83
N VAL A 342 6.18 6.46 10.91
CA VAL A 342 7.28 6.52 9.95
C VAL A 342 8.06 7.80 10.20
N VAL A 343 9.38 7.67 10.25
CA VAL A 343 10.33 8.77 10.42
C VAL A 343 11.31 8.78 9.26
N LYS A 344 11.64 9.96 8.71
CA LYS A 344 12.54 10.10 7.58
C LYS A 344 13.65 11.14 7.85
N SER A 345 14.84 10.93 7.29
CA SER A 345 15.98 11.84 7.37
C SER A 345 16.98 11.63 6.22
N ASP A 346 17.72 12.67 5.87
CA ASP A 346 18.87 12.64 4.96
C ASP A 346 20.12 12.04 5.61
N THR A 347 20.09 11.89 6.95
CA THR A 347 21.13 11.20 7.73
C THR A 347 20.62 9.86 8.23
N PRO A 348 21.48 8.86 8.49
CA PRO A 348 21.06 7.59 9.06
C PRO A 348 20.17 7.81 10.30
N ILE A 349 18.96 7.24 10.27
CA ILE A 349 17.94 7.46 11.30
C ILE A 349 17.60 6.15 12.01
N SER A 350 17.50 6.20 13.34
CA SER A 350 16.93 5.09 14.12
C SER A 350 15.41 5.06 13.94
N ARG A 351 14.80 3.92 14.25
CA ARG A 351 13.33 3.85 14.31
C ARG A 351 12.78 4.67 15.48
N ALA A 352 11.53 5.11 15.38
CA ALA A 352 10.81 5.62 16.54
C ALA A 352 10.62 4.50 17.57
N VAL A 353 10.64 4.86 18.85
CA VAL A 353 10.41 3.90 19.94
C VAL A 353 8.95 4.00 20.36
N VAL A 354 8.22 2.90 20.29
CA VAL A 354 6.81 2.81 20.71
C VAL A 354 6.75 2.01 22.01
N ILE A 355 6.09 2.57 23.01
CA ILE A 355 5.94 2.01 24.36
C ILE A 355 4.44 1.87 24.63
N ASP A 356 4.06 0.70 25.13
CA ASP A 356 2.70 0.40 25.61
C ASP A 356 2.37 1.17 26.90
#